data_AF-A0A9J6BL10-F1
#
_entry.id   AF-A0A9J6BL10-F1
#
_cell.length_a   1.000
_cell.length_b   1.000
_cell.length_c   1.000
_cell.angle_alpha   90.00
_cell.angle_beta   90.00
_cell.angle_gamma   90.00
#
_symmetry.space_group_name_H-M   'P 1'
#
loop_
_entity.id
_entity.type
_entity.pdbx_description
1 polymer ?
#
loop_
_entity_poly.entity_id
_entity_poly.type
_entity_poly.pdbx_seq_one_letter_code
_entity_poly.pdbx_strand_id
1 'polypeptide(L)'
;MWGLKIFSIILISSLKINAVIFNCEFSTNSCTITNGTISSKSDATVTSITGTYPSGTTSNSITVIDGRGVEICYFPLGLTKYFPNIDVIFFEANSVQYECKYEAHEYYWCKVQSGKILKKSEVEVTNVFGTHVRNKANNDVQFFDARGILTRYFPRSLDKFFPNIIETYFEDGMREIHKEDLKQFPKLRSFFMSNSNVEYLEKDLFIYNPNLVLVFFNLNNIKYVDPHVFDNLKHLTYLGFDRNFCHSGLVENNRQKALDLIQEINENCSKKLRKHCDVSCGMDEE
;
A
#
# COMPACT_ATOMS: atom_id res chain seq x y z
N MET A 1 5.17 38.71 41.92
CA MET A 1 4.91 39.08 40.52
C MET A 1 5.76 38.17 39.65
N TRP A 2 5.18 37.07 39.14
CA TRP A 2 5.86 36.16 38.23
C TRP A 2 5.50 36.60 36.81
N GLY A 3 6.51 36.95 36.00
CA GLY A 3 6.32 37.46 34.65
C GLY A 3 5.80 36.40 33.69
N LEU A 4 4.87 36.80 32.80
CA LEU A 4 4.46 36.01 31.64
C LEU A 4 5.71 35.54 30.88
N LYS A 5 5.87 34.23 30.73
CA LYS A 5 6.82 33.66 29.77
C LYS A 5 6.03 33.12 28.59
N ILE A 6 6.10 33.83 27.48
CA ILE A 6 5.57 33.38 26.20
C ILE A 6 6.59 32.42 25.61
N PHE A 7 6.18 31.18 25.32
CA PHE A 7 6.97 30.22 24.56
C PHE A 7 6.29 29.97 23.22
N SER A 8 7.04 30.09 22.13
CA SER A 8 6.59 29.71 20.79
C SER A 8 7.07 28.29 20.50
N ILE A 9 6.14 27.38 20.24
CA ILE A 9 6.45 26.02 19.81
C ILE A 9 6.39 25.99 18.28
N ILE A 10 7.50 25.62 17.64
CA ILE A 10 7.59 25.49 16.19
C ILE A 10 7.55 24.00 15.85
N LEU A 11 6.48 23.56 15.20
CA LEU A 11 6.37 22.21 14.67
C LEU A 11 6.86 22.18 13.22
N ILE A 12 7.86 21.34 12.93
CA ILE A 12 8.39 21.17 11.57
C ILE A 12 8.06 19.75 11.13
N SER A 13 7.19 19.60 10.13
CA SER A 13 6.96 18.31 9.48
C SER A 13 7.94 18.12 8.32
N SER A 14 8.29 16.87 8.02
CA SER A 14 9.22 16.51 6.93
C SER A 14 8.60 16.62 5.53
N LEU A 15 7.34 17.06 5.41
CA LEU A 15 6.63 17.24 4.14
C LEU A 15 6.17 18.69 4.00
N LYS A 16 7.06 19.61 3.58
CA LYS A 16 6.77 20.97 3.06
C LYS A 16 5.56 21.73 3.69
N ILE A 17 5.28 21.56 4.97
CA ILE A 17 4.31 22.37 5.70
C ILE A 17 5.13 23.37 6.51
N ASN A 18 4.91 24.65 6.22
CA ASN A 18 5.51 25.73 7.01
C ASN A 18 4.88 25.74 8.40
N ALA A 19 5.73 26.00 9.39
CA ALA A 19 5.51 25.90 10.82
C ALA A 19 4.10 26.27 11.31
N VAL A 20 3.54 25.42 12.18
CA VAL A 20 2.40 25.79 13.02
C VAL A 20 2.95 26.38 14.31
N ILE A 21 2.62 27.64 14.60
CA ILE A 21 3.03 28.35 15.82
C ILE A 21 1.83 28.44 16.75
N PHE A 22 1.94 27.81 17.92
CA PHE A 22 1.01 27.99 19.02
C PHE A 22 1.61 28.95 20.04
N ASN A 23 0.81 29.92 20.48
CA ASN A 23 1.11 30.73 21.65
C ASN A 23 0.32 30.19 22.84
N CYS A 24 1.06 29.83 23.89
CA CYS A 24 0.51 29.29 25.11
C CYS A 24 0.77 30.24 26.27
N GLU A 25 -0.27 30.58 27.02
CA GLU A 25 -0.12 31.19 28.34
C GLU A 25 -0.13 30.10 29.41
N PHE A 26 0.92 30.07 30.22
CA PHE A 26 1.09 29.10 31.29
C PHE A 26 0.68 29.70 32.63
N SER A 27 -0.23 29.02 33.33
CA SER A 27 -0.41 29.16 34.77
C SER A 27 0.27 27.99 35.49
N THR A 28 0.34 28.03 36.81
CA THR A 28 1.01 26.99 37.62
C THR A 28 0.54 25.57 37.33
N ASN A 29 -0.71 25.38 36.89
CA ASN A 29 -1.31 24.06 36.68
C ASN A 29 -2.06 23.91 35.34
N SER A 30 -1.96 24.88 34.42
CA SER A 30 -2.64 24.80 33.12
C SER A 30 -1.88 25.51 32.01
N CYS A 31 -2.05 25.02 30.79
CA CYS A 31 -1.62 25.68 29.57
C CYS A 31 -2.90 26.03 28.78
N THR A 32 -3.12 27.31 28.54
CA THR A 32 -4.24 27.78 27.72
C THR A 32 -3.67 28.31 26.41
N ILE A 33 -4.05 27.68 25.29
CA ILE A 33 -3.65 28.14 23.96
C ILE A 33 -4.50 29.38 23.66
N THR A 34 -3.87 30.55 23.62
CA THR A 34 -4.58 31.83 23.49
C THR A 34 -4.71 32.28 22.04
N ASN A 35 -3.84 31.80 21.14
CA ASN A 35 -3.99 31.94 19.69
C ASN A 35 -3.10 30.94 18.94
N GLY A 36 -3.63 30.37 17.85
CA GLY A 36 -2.88 29.58 16.87
C GLY A 36 -3.15 30.12 15.48
N THR A 37 -2.09 30.45 14.74
CA THR A 37 -2.19 30.83 13.32
C THR A 37 -1.50 29.78 12.49
N ILE A 38 -2.26 29.17 11.57
CA ILE A 38 -1.74 28.28 10.54
C ILE A 38 -1.45 29.16 9.33
N SER A 39 -0.18 29.29 8.93
CA SER A 39 0.15 29.92 7.64
C SER A 39 0.11 28.84 6.54
N SER A 40 -1.08 28.40 6.14
CA SER A 40 -1.26 27.56 4.95
C SER A 40 -1.86 28.38 3.82
N LYS A 41 -1.50 28.01 2.59
CA LYS A 41 -2.11 28.52 1.34
C LYS A 41 -3.48 27.87 1.05
N SER A 42 -4.11 27.26 2.06
CA SER A 42 -5.34 26.50 1.94
C SER A 42 -6.16 26.62 3.21
N ASP A 43 -7.46 26.85 3.05
CA ASP A 43 -8.46 27.25 4.04
C ASP A 43 -8.71 26.19 5.15
N ALA A 44 -7.73 25.96 6.02
CA ALA A 44 -7.90 25.15 7.22
C ALA A 44 -8.26 26.05 8.42
N THR A 45 -9.45 25.86 8.99
CA THR A 45 -9.90 26.53 10.22
C THR A 45 -9.94 25.55 11.38
N VAL A 46 -9.23 25.87 12.47
CA VAL A 46 -9.33 25.14 13.75
C VAL A 46 -10.58 25.63 14.48
N THR A 47 -11.55 24.74 14.74
CA THR A 47 -12.86 25.13 15.25
C THR A 47 -13.00 25.12 16.77
N SER A 48 -12.26 24.30 17.54
CA SER A 48 -12.10 24.45 19.00
C SER A 48 -11.15 23.42 19.60
N ILE A 49 -10.46 23.78 20.70
CA ILE A 49 -9.81 22.83 21.62
C ILE A 49 -10.28 23.19 23.04
N THR A 50 -10.91 22.26 23.76
CA THR A 50 -11.36 22.47 25.15
C THR A 50 -10.71 21.47 26.09
N GLY A 51 -10.21 21.95 27.22
CA GLY A 51 -9.79 21.13 28.35
C GLY A 51 -10.08 21.84 29.67
N THR A 52 -10.73 21.15 30.59
CA THR A 52 -10.93 21.60 31.98
C THR A 52 -10.61 20.46 32.95
N TYR A 53 -9.90 20.77 34.03
CA TYR A 53 -9.76 19.90 35.20
C TYR A 53 -10.62 20.47 36.34
N PRO A 54 -11.43 19.65 37.03
CA PRO A 54 -10.88 18.92 38.18
C PRO A 54 -11.49 17.53 38.44
N SER A 55 -10.68 16.71 39.11
CA SER A 55 -11.04 15.51 39.90
C SER A 55 -12.14 14.60 39.33
N GLY A 56 -11.73 13.63 38.53
CA GLY A 56 -12.48 12.40 38.31
C GLY A 56 -12.91 12.18 36.86
N THR A 57 -12.07 11.45 36.14
CA THR A 57 -12.35 10.79 34.84
C THR A 57 -12.85 11.68 33.70
N THR A 58 -11.92 12.15 32.85
CA THR A 58 -12.14 12.28 31.40
C THR A 58 -10.82 12.14 30.62
N SER A 59 -10.92 11.44 29.48
CA SER A 59 -9.91 11.33 28.42
C SER A 59 -9.71 12.70 27.75
N ASN A 60 -8.47 13.14 27.61
CA ASN A 60 -8.12 14.31 26.81
C ASN A 60 -7.59 13.81 25.46
N SER A 61 -8.31 14.07 24.37
CA SER A 61 -7.85 13.81 23.01
C SER A 61 -7.90 15.11 22.19
N ILE A 62 -6.89 15.29 21.33
CA ILE A 62 -6.90 16.37 20.32
C ILE A 62 -7.29 15.72 19.00
N THR A 63 -8.42 16.13 18.43
CA THR A 63 -8.86 15.69 17.10
C THR A 63 -8.74 16.87 16.15
N VAL A 64 -7.85 16.76 15.15
CA VAL A 64 -7.82 17.71 14.03
C VAL A 64 -8.59 17.06 12.88
N ILE A 65 -9.70 17.67 12.48
CA ILE A 65 -10.53 17.20 11.37
C ILE A 65 -10.24 18.08 10.15
N ASP A 66 -9.46 17.58 9.21
CA ASP A 66 -9.52 18.01 7.81
C ASP A 66 -10.58 17.14 7.11
N GLY A 67 -11.32 17.72 6.15
CA GLY A 67 -12.27 17.01 5.28
C GLY A 67 -11.73 15.82 4.49
N ARG A 68 -10.48 15.38 4.70
CA ARG A 68 -9.87 14.17 4.13
C ARG A 68 -9.41 13.11 5.16
N GLY A 69 -9.65 13.31 6.45
CA GLY A 69 -9.33 12.33 7.49
C GLY A 69 -8.50 12.91 8.65
N VAL A 70 -8.35 12.12 9.72
CA VAL A 70 -7.71 12.52 10.98
C VAL A 70 -6.18 12.58 10.82
N GLU A 71 -5.56 13.74 11.08
CA GLU A 71 -4.11 13.93 11.09
C GLU A 71 -3.54 14.12 12.51
N ILE A 72 -2.33 13.61 12.75
CA ILE A 72 -1.67 13.57 14.07
C ILE A 72 -0.34 14.32 14.02
N CYS A 73 -0.11 15.21 15.00
CA CYS A 73 1.15 15.94 15.14
C CYS A 73 2.18 15.17 16.00
N TYR A 74 3.47 15.24 15.61
CA TYR A 74 4.59 14.64 16.36
C TYR A 74 5.19 15.63 17.36
N PHE A 75 5.52 15.13 18.57
CA PHE A 75 6.18 15.90 19.62
C PHE A 75 7.67 15.55 19.71
N PRO A 76 8.57 16.51 20.03
CA PRO A 76 9.96 16.19 20.31
C PRO A 76 10.09 15.40 21.62
N LEU A 77 10.96 14.38 21.62
CA LEU A 77 11.29 13.56 22.79
C LEU A 77 11.75 14.45 23.97
N GLY A 78 10.92 14.55 25.00
CA GLY A 78 11.23 15.29 26.24
C GLY A 78 10.02 15.77 27.05
N LEU A 79 8.83 15.85 26.46
CA LEU A 79 7.62 16.39 27.13
C LEU A 79 6.88 15.39 28.03
N THR A 80 7.15 14.09 27.94
CA THR A 80 6.52 13.06 28.79
C THR A 80 6.81 13.26 30.28
N LYS A 81 7.90 13.97 30.62
CA LYS A 81 8.27 14.31 32.01
C LYS A 81 7.31 15.32 32.68
N TYR A 82 6.57 16.10 31.89
CA TYR A 82 5.67 17.13 32.39
C TYR A 82 4.19 16.72 32.37
N PHE A 83 3.85 15.62 31.67
CA PHE A 83 2.47 15.14 31.52
C PHE A 83 2.41 13.60 31.59
N PRO A 84 2.49 13.01 32.79
CA PRO A 84 2.61 11.56 32.97
C PRO A 84 1.35 10.74 32.62
N ASN A 85 0.23 11.40 32.24
CA ASN A 85 -1.05 10.76 31.93
C ASN A 85 -1.50 10.99 30.47
N ILE A 86 -0.59 11.35 29.56
CA ILE A 86 -0.89 11.42 28.13
C ILE A 86 -0.49 10.09 27.49
N ASP A 87 -1.49 9.33 27.04
CA ASP A 87 -1.27 8.18 26.16
C ASP A 87 -0.89 8.68 24.76
N VAL A 88 0.39 8.60 24.42
CA VAL A 88 0.89 8.89 23.08
C VAL A 88 0.72 7.63 22.22
N ILE A 89 -0.33 7.60 21.41
CA ILE A 89 -0.57 6.53 20.45
C ILE A 89 0.30 6.80 19.21
N PHE A 90 1.34 5.99 19.01
CA PHE A 90 2.14 6.03 17.79
C PHE A 90 1.39 5.31 16.66
N PHE A 91 1.00 6.06 15.63
CA PHE A 91 0.60 5.47 14.35
C PHE A 91 1.86 5.38 13.49
N GLU A 92 2.42 4.17 13.37
CA GLU A 92 3.46 3.88 12.39
C GLU A 92 2.81 3.83 11.00
N ALA A 93 3.15 4.76 10.12
CA ALA A 93 2.72 4.71 8.73
C ALA A 93 3.38 3.51 8.04
N ASN A 94 2.57 2.61 7.46
CA ASN A 94 3.05 1.45 6.70
C ASN A 94 3.71 1.94 5.41
N SER A 95 5.04 2.04 5.41
CA SER A 95 5.80 2.54 4.26
C SER A 95 6.99 1.64 3.95
N VAL A 96 7.39 1.65 2.68
CA VAL A 96 8.60 1.00 2.19
C VAL A 96 9.45 1.99 1.42
N GLN A 97 10.76 1.79 1.52
CA GLN A 97 11.72 2.39 0.62
C GLN A 97 12.45 1.27 -0.09
N TYR A 98 12.60 1.41 -1.41
CA TYR A 98 13.29 0.41 -2.23
C TYR A 98 14.68 0.90 -2.61
N GLU A 99 15.66 0.03 -2.40
CA GLU A 99 16.99 0.16 -3.00
C GLU A 99 17.04 -0.67 -4.27
N CYS A 100 17.26 -0.01 -5.40
CA CYS A 100 17.30 -0.63 -6.72
C CYS A 100 18.73 -0.77 -7.24
N LYS A 101 19.04 -1.95 -7.78
CA LYS A 101 20.10 -2.10 -8.77
C LYS A 101 19.52 -1.83 -10.16
N TYR A 102 20.03 -0.79 -10.82
CA TYR A 102 19.59 -0.44 -12.16
C TYR A 102 20.51 -1.03 -13.22
N GLU A 103 19.93 -1.67 -14.23
CA GLU A 103 20.65 -2.14 -15.42
C GLU A 103 19.80 -1.94 -16.68
N ALA A 104 20.44 -1.96 -17.84
CA ALA A 104 19.78 -1.82 -19.13
C ALA A 104 20.11 -3.05 -19.98
N HIS A 105 19.09 -3.88 -20.24
CA HIS A 105 19.15 -5.01 -21.17
C HIS A 105 18.13 -4.74 -22.30
N GLU A 106 17.21 -5.68 -22.55
CA GLU A 106 16.04 -5.44 -23.41
C GLU A 106 15.14 -4.32 -22.84
N TYR A 107 15.01 -4.27 -21.51
CA TYR A 107 14.36 -3.20 -20.77
C TYR A 107 15.35 -2.49 -19.85
N TYR A 108 15.02 -1.25 -19.51
CA TYR A 108 15.64 -0.59 -18.36
C TYR A 108 14.89 -1.00 -17.10
N TRP A 109 15.58 -1.66 -16.17
CA TRP A 109 14.93 -2.26 -14.99
C TRP A 109 15.43 -1.71 -13.66
N CYS A 110 14.55 -1.73 -12.65
CA CYS A 110 14.93 -1.73 -11.24
C CYS A 110 14.82 -3.17 -10.75
N LYS A 111 15.95 -3.74 -10.30
CA LYS A 111 15.95 -4.95 -9.47
C LYS A 111 16.08 -4.55 -8.01
N VAL A 112 15.07 -4.85 -7.21
CA VAL A 112 15.06 -4.52 -5.79
C VAL A 112 16.12 -5.36 -5.06
N GLN A 113 17.06 -4.69 -4.39
CA GLN A 113 18.10 -5.33 -3.58
C GLN A 113 17.71 -5.43 -2.11
N SER A 114 17.03 -4.39 -1.61
CA SER A 114 16.53 -4.35 -0.26
C SER A 114 15.22 -3.56 -0.20
N GLY A 115 14.30 -4.03 0.64
CA GLY A 115 13.04 -3.37 0.93
C GLY A 115 12.71 -3.59 2.39
N LYS A 116 12.86 -2.55 3.22
CA LYS A 116 12.51 -2.66 4.65
C LYS A 116 11.00 -2.44 4.79
N ILE A 117 10.25 -3.54 4.78
CA ILE A 117 8.80 -3.49 4.93
C ILE A 117 8.44 -3.33 6.41
N LEU A 118 7.90 -2.17 6.76
CA LEU A 118 7.43 -1.87 8.10
C LEU A 118 5.93 -2.22 8.18
N LYS A 119 5.62 -3.44 8.66
CA LYS A 119 4.26 -3.93 9.03
C LYS A 119 3.19 -4.03 7.91
N LYS A 120 1.96 -4.38 8.33
CA LYS A 120 1.21 -5.61 7.97
C LYS A 120 0.04 -5.41 6.99
N SER A 121 -0.11 -4.25 6.36
CA SER A 121 -1.17 -4.04 5.35
C SER A 121 -0.89 -2.76 4.55
N GLU A 122 -1.02 -2.83 3.22
CA GLU A 122 -0.89 -1.71 2.29
C GLU A 122 0.32 -0.81 2.51
N VAL A 123 1.41 -1.12 1.81
CA VAL A 123 2.68 -0.45 2.02
C VAL A 123 2.90 0.59 0.94
N GLU A 124 2.90 1.86 1.32
CA GLU A 124 3.17 2.95 0.39
C GLU A 124 4.67 3.06 0.11
N VAL A 125 5.03 3.09 -1.17
CA VAL A 125 6.40 3.42 -1.58
C VAL A 125 6.61 4.91 -1.37
N THR A 126 7.48 5.24 -0.43
CA THR A 126 7.79 6.64 -0.07
C THR A 126 9.07 7.13 -0.73
N ASN A 127 9.97 6.21 -1.10
CA ASN A 127 11.22 6.54 -1.74
C ASN A 127 11.77 5.36 -2.54
N VAL A 128 12.47 5.66 -3.63
CA VAL A 128 13.22 4.67 -4.41
C VAL A 128 14.57 5.27 -4.77
N PHE A 129 15.65 4.58 -4.41
CA PHE A 129 17.01 5.06 -4.58
C PHE A 129 17.94 3.99 -5.13
N GLY A 130 19.08 4.42 -5.66
CA GLY A 130 20.09 3.57 -6.29
C GLY A 130 20.87 4.35 -7.35
N THR A 131 21.93 3.74 -7.89
CA THR A 131 22.75 4.37 -8.92
C THR A 131 22.24 4.01 -10.31
N HIS A 132 21.76 5.02 -11.05
CA HIS A 132 21.26 4.83 -12.41
C HIS A 132 22.38 4.60 -13.43
N VAL A 133 22.01 3.93 -14.53
CA VAL A 133 22.81 3.93 -15.77
C VAL A 133 22.85 5.36 -16.32
N ARG A 134 23.94 5.74 -16.98
CA ARG A 134 24.12 7.09 -17.52
C ARG A 134 22.93 7.49 -18.41
N ASN A 135 22.44 8.72 -18.22
CA ASN A 135 21.30 9.31 -18.94
C ASN A 135 19.97 8.54 -18.77
N LYS A 136 19.81 7.81 -17.67
CA LYS A 136 18.55 7.16 -17.28
C LYS A 136 18.07 7.67 -15.93
N ALA A 137 16.77 7.62 -15.71
CA ALA A 137 16.11 7.98 -14.46
C ALA A 137 14.98 6.98 -14.13
N ASN A 138 14.37 7.13 -12.95
CA ASN A 138 13.23 6.31 -12.53
C ASN A 138 12.12 6.26 -13.60
N ASN A 139 11.81 7.38 -14.25
CA ASN A 139 10.77 7.43 -15.27
C ASN A 139 11.05 6.59 -16.53
N ASP A 140 12.30 6.19 -16.76
CA ASP A 140 12.68 5.32 -17.86
C ASP A 140 12.51 3.83 -17.54
N VAL A 141 12.23 3.49 -16.27
CA VAL A 141 12.10 2.10 -15.83
C VAL A 141 10.85 1.47 -16.45
N GLN A 142 11.08 0.33 -17.10
CA GLN A 142 10.05 -0.45 -17.79
C GLN A 142 9.87 -1.83 -17.16
N PHE A 143 10.85 -2.31 -16.39
CA PHE A 143 10.77 -3.58 -15.70
C PHE A 143 11.07 -3.42 -14.21
N PHE A 144 10.12 -3.81 -13.36
CA PHE A 144 10.29 -3.88 -11.92
C PHE A 144 10.43 -5.34 -11.45
N ASP A 145 11.61 -5.69 -10.96
CA ASP A 145 11.94 -7.03 -10.45
C ASP A 145 12.06 -6.99 -8.91
N ALA A 146 11.05 -7.52 -8.24
CA ALA A 146 10.95 -7.60 -6.78
C ALA A 146 11.21 -9.00 -6.21
N ARG A 147 11.82 -9.91 -7.01
CA ARG A 147 12.14 -11.26 -6.55
C ARG A 147 13.11 -11.26 -5.37
N GLY A 148 12.93 -12.21 -4.46
CA GLY A 148 13.77 -12.38 -3.27
C GLY A 148 13.54 -11.36 -2.16
N ILE A 149 12.59 -10.44 -2.33
CA ILE A 149 12.13 -9.55 -1.25
C ILE A 149 10.83 -10.12 -0.71
N LEU A 150 10.83 -10.54 0.55
CA LEU A 150 9.64 -11.10 1.20
C LEU A 150 8.54 -10.02 1.28
N THR A 151 7.67 -10.00 0.29
CA THR A 151 6.55 -9.06 0.18
C THR A 151 5.27 -9.85 0.40
N ARG A 152 4.49 -9.48 1.42
CA ARG A 152 3.17 -10.10 1.64
C ARG A 152 2.07 -9.39 0.87
N TYR A 153 2.31 -8.14 0.49
CA TYR A 153 1.36 -7.22 -0.11
C TYR A 153 2.02 -6.48 -1.26
N PHE A 154 1.20 -6.10 -2.23
CA PHE A 154 1.62 -5.34 -3.38
C PHE A 154 1.93 -3.88 -2.97
N PRO A 155 3.04 -3.27 -3.44
CA PRO A 155 3.36 -1.88 -3.10
C PRO A 155 2.38 -0.89 -3.75
N ARG A 156 1.96 0.14 -3.00
CA ARG A 156 1.17 1.28 -3.51
C ARG A 156 2.07 2.43 -3.94
N SER A 157 1.57 3.29 -4.84
CA SER A 157 2.26 4.50 -5.31
C SER A 157 3.56 4.25 -6.07
N LEU A 158 3.77 3.05 -6.63
CA LEU A 158 4.99 2.73 -7.37
C LEU A 158 5.05 3.50 -8.70
N ASP A 159 3.88 3.79 -9.30
CA ASP A 159 3.71 4.61 -10.50
C ASP A 159 4.26 6.03 -10.38
N LYS A 160 4.30 6.59 -9.16
CA LYS A 160 4.91 7.91 -8.91
C LYS A 160 6.42 7.91 -9.20
N PHE A 161 7.06 6.75 -9.13
CA PHE A 161 8.47 6.57 -9.44
C PHE A 161 8.67 5.94 -10.82
N PHE A 162 7.88 4.92 -11.16
CA PHE A 162 8.03 4.11 -12.37
C PHE A 162 6.76 4.13 -13.24
N PRO A 163 6.40 5.28 -13.85
CA PRO A 163 5.15 5.45 -14.60
C PRO A 163 5.09 4.66 -15.93
N ASN A 164 6.19 4.05 -16.36
CA ASN A 164 6.32 3.40 -17.67
C ASN A 164 6.57 1.89 -17.58
N ILE A 165 6.17 1.26 -16.47
CA ILE A 165 6.29 -0.19 -16.29
C ILE A 165 5.49 -0.95 -17.37
N ILE A 166 6.18 -1.90 -17.98
CA ILE A 166 5.70 -2.85 -19.00
C ILE A 166 5.78 -4.28 -18.45
N GLU A 167 6.74 -4.56 -17.57
CA GLU A 167 6.97 -5.89 -16.99
C GLU A 167 7.15 -5.81 -15.48
N THR A 168 6.57 -6.77 -14.76
CA THR A 168 6.78 -6.90 -13.31
C THR A 168 7.03 -8.34 -12.92
N TYR A 169 7.91 -8.53 -11.95
CA TYR A 169 8.19 -9.83 -11.37
C TYR A 169 8.09 -9.80 -9.84
N PHE A 170 7.17 -10.62 -9.31
CA PHE A 170 6.97 -10.84 -7.88
C PHE A 170 7.14 -12.32 -7.57
N GLU A 171 7.87 -12.61 -6.50
CA GLU A 171 8.06 -13.96 -5.93
C GLU A 171 8.07 -13.84 -4.39
N ASP A 172 8.08 -14.99 -3.70
CA ASP A 172 8.40 -15.13 -2.27
C ASP A 172 7.49 -14.35 -1.31
N GLY A 173 6.30 -14.91 -1.06
CA GLY A 173 5.48 -14.56 0.12
C GLY A 173 4.23 -13.75 -0.17
N MET A 174 3.98 -13.40 -1.43
CA MET A 174 2.71 -12.82 -1.87
C MET A 174 1.58 -13.81 -1.60
N ARG A 175 0.50 -13.33 -0.98
CA ARG A 175 -0.67 -14.15 -0.63
C ARG A 175 -1.93 -13.73 -1.38
N GLU A 176 -2.02 -12.43 -1.64
CA GLU A 176 -3.21 -11.78 -2.18
C GLU A 176 -2.77 -10.80 -3.26
N ILE A 177 -3.63 -10.65 -4.26
CA ILE A 177 -3.49 -9.66 -5.31
C ILE A 177 -4.90 -9.20 -5.71
N HIS A 178 -5.05 -7.88 -5.83
CA HIS A 178 -6.31 -7.26 -6.24
C HIS A 178 -6.13 -6.40 -7.48
N LYS A 179 -7.22 -6.16 -8.21
CA LYS A 179 -7.20 -5.31 -9.41
C LYS A 179 -6.68 -3.89 -9.15
N GLU A 180 -6.93 -3.33 -7.97
CA GLU A 180 -6.43 -2.00 -7.61
C GLU A 180 -4.90 -1.99 -7.44
N ASP A 181 -4.26 -3.14 -7.19
CA ASP A 181 -2.80 -3.27 -7.13
C ASP A 181 -2.16 -3.12 -8.51
N LEU A 182 -2.86 -3.58 -9.56
CA LEU A 182 -2.39 -3.57 -10.94
C LEU A 182 -2.80 -2.30 -11.71
N LYS A 183 -3.74 -1.52 -11.17
CA LYS A 183 -4.24 -0.26 -11.74
C LYS A 183 -3.14 0.76 -12.02
N GLN A 184 -2.09 0.77 -11.21
CA GLN A 184 -0.93 1.66 -11.34
C GLN A 184 -0.03 1.32 -12.55
N PHE A 185 -0.25 0.20 -13.26
CA PHE A 185 0.54 -0.21 -14.44
C PHE A 185 -0.31 -0.36 -15.72
N PRO A 186 -0.90 0.72 -16.25
CA PRO A 186 -1.78 0.64 -17.42
C PRO A 186 -1.08 0.16 -18.71
N LYS A 187 0.26 0.18 -18.74
CA LYS A 187 1.10 -0.25 -19.88
C LYS A 187 1.63 -1.69 -19.74
N LEU A 188 1.22 -2.41 -18.70
CA LEU A 188 1.71 -3.75 -18.39
C LEU A 188 1.41 -4.73 -19.54
N ARG A 189 2.44 -5.45 -19.98
CA ARG A 189 2.39 -6.49 -21.01
C ARG A 189 2.79 -7.87 -20.47
N SER A 190 3.64 -7.89 -19.45
CA SER A 190 4.13 -9.11 -18.82
C SER A 190 3.95 -9.04 -17.32
N PHE A 191 3.23 -10.02 -16.76
CA PHE A 191 2.99 -10.12 -15.33
C PHE A 191 3.42 -11.48 -14.82
N PHE A 192 4.42 -11.49 -13.94
CA PHE A 192 4.92 -12.68 -13.29
C PHE A 192 4.69 -12.61 -11.79
N MET A 193 3.93 -13.55 -11.27
CA MET A 193 3.69 -13.76 -9.84
C MET A 193 3.83 -15.25 -9.55
N SER A 194 5.06 -15.74 -9.59
CA SER A 194 5.37 -17.17 -9.44
C SER A 194 5.94 -17.47 -8.05
N ASN A 195 6.03 -18.75 -7.70
CA ASN A 195 6.64 -19.21 -6.44
C ASN A 195 6.14 -18.41 -5.21
N SER A 196 4.82 -18.26 -5.11
CA SER A 196 4.14 -17.46 -4.10
C SER A 196 3.02 -18.29 -3.45
N ASN A 197 2.36 -17.77 -2.43
CA ASN A 197 1.29 -18.49 -1.73
C ASN A 197 -0.09 -17.92 -2.08
N VAL A 198 -0.28 -17.51 -3.34
CA VAL A 198 -1.57 -17.01 -3.81
C VAL A 198 -2.56 -18.17 -3.90
N GLU A 199 -3.74 -17.99 -3.30
CA GLU A 199 -4.77 -19.04 -3.25
C GLU A 199 -6.02 -18.73 -4.08
N TYR A 200 -6.30 -17.45 -4.34
CA TYR A 200 -7.52 -16.99 -4.98
C TYR A 200 -7.22 -15.90 -6.02
N LEU A 201 -7.81 -16.03 -7.21
CA LEU A 201 -7.81 -14.96 -8.21
C LEU A 201 -9.23 -14.40 -8.34
N GLU A 202 -9.39 -13.11 -8.04
CA GLU A 202 -10.69 -12.45 -8.01
C GLU A 202 -11.20 -12.06 -9.41
N LYS A 203 -12.51 -11.88 -9.51
CA LYS A 203 -13.16 -11.34 -10.71
C LYS A 203 -12.48 -10.04 -11.16
N ASP A 204 -12.30 -9.89 -12.47
CA ASP A 204 -11.78 -8.67 -13.09
C ASP A 204 -10.37 -8.26 -12.63
N LEU A 205 -9.55 -9.20 -12.14
CA LEU A 205 -8.20 -8.94 -11.62
C LEU A 205 -7.36 -8.07 -12.58
N PHE A 206 -7.47 -8.30 -13.89
CA PHE A 206 -6.70 -7.60 -14.91
C PHE A 206 -7.47 -6.52 -15.68
N ILE A 207 -8.58 -6.01 -15.15
CA ILE A 207 -9.44 -5.02 -15.84
C ILE A 207 -8.67 -3.77 -16.30
N TYR A 208 -7.64 -3.35 -15.56
CA TYR A 208 -6.85 -2.16 -15.87
C TYR A 208 -5.64 -2.44 -16.77
N ASN A 209 -5.38 -3.70 -17.14
CA ASN A 209 -4.19 -4.13 -17.87
C ASN A 209 -4.55 -4.90 -19.17
N PRO A 210 -5.36 -4.33 -20.07
CA PRO A 210 -5.87 -5.03 -21.25
C PRO A 210 -4.79 -5.41 -22.28
N ASN A 211 -3.58 -4.87 -22.15
CA ASN A 211 -2.44 -5.10 -23.04
C ASN A 211 -1.57 -6.29 -22.62
N LEU A 212 -1.95 -7.03 -21.57
CA LEU A 212 -1.21 -8.21 -21.13
C LEU A 212 -1.15 -9.28 -22.23
N VAL A 213 0.07 -9.77 -22.45
CA VAL A 213 0.44 -10.82 -23.40
C VAL A 213 0.95 -12.06 -22.67
N LEU A 214 1.62 -11.84 -21.53
CA LEU A 214 2.20 -12.87 -20.66
C LEU A 214 1.66 -12.74 -19.23
N VAL A 215 1.06 -13.82 -18.72
CA VAL A 215 0.60 -13.90 -17.32
C VAL A 215 1.02 -15.24 -16.71
N PHE A 216 1.94 -15.22 -15.75
CA PHE A 216 2.50 -16.42 -15.12
C PHE A 216 2.22 -16.44 -13.61
N PHE A 217 1.44 -17.43 -13.18
CA PHE A 217 1.14 -17.79 -11.79
C PHE A 217 1.71 -19.17 -11.40
N ASN A 218 2.79 -19.60 -12.06
CA ASN A 218 3.39 -20.90 -11.79
C ASN A 218 3.82 -21.04 -10.32
N LEU A 219 3.78 -22.26 -9.77
CA LEU A 219 4.26 -22.56 -8.42
C LEU A 219 3.53 -21.71 -7.35
N ASN A 220 2.20 -21.62 -7.44
CA ASN A 220 1.36 -21.04 -6.40
C ASN A 220 0.49 -22.12 -5.72
N ASN A 221 -0.43 -21.71 -4.86
CA ASN A 221 -1.40 -22.60 -4.22
C ASN A 221 -2.82 -22.24 -4.67
N ILE A 222 -3.03 -21.87 -5.94
CA ILE A 222 -4.33 -21.37 -6.39
C ILE A 222 -5.37 -22.49 -6.34
N LYS A 223 -6.39 -22.28 -5.51
CA LYS A 223 -7.52 -23.18 -5.27
C LYS A 223 -8.77 -22.72 -6.01
N TYR A 224 -8.89 -21.42 -6.24
CA TYR A 224 -10.05 -20.83 -6.89
C TYR A 224 -9.66 -19.71 -7.84
N VAL A 225 -10.29 -19.73 -9.01
CA VAL A 225 -10.17 -18.69 -10.04
C VAL A 225 -11.59 -18.29 -10.41
N ASP A 226 -11.92 -17.01 -10.28
CA ASP A 226 -13.19 -16.50 -10.79
C ASP A 226 -13.23 -16.67 -12.33
N PRO A 227 -14.35 -17.14 -12.92
CA PRO A 227 -14.45 -17.37 -14.36
C PRO A 227 -14.09 -16.18 -15.25
N HIS A 228 -14.18 -14.95 -14.72
CA HIS A 228 -13.98 -13.70 -15.44
C HIS A 228 -12.60 -13.06 -15.21
N VAL A 229 -11.66 -13.75 -14.58
CA VAL A 229 -10.29 -13.22 -14.33
C VAL A 229 -9.60 -12.79 -15.63
N PHE A 230 -9.76 -13.55 -16.71
CA PHE A 230 -9.01 -13.39 -17.95
C PHE A 230 -9.80 -12.71 -19.10
N ASP A 231 -11.06 -12.32 -18.89
CA ASP A 231 -11.97 -11.86 -19.95
C ASP A 231 -11.44 -10.67 -20.78
N ASN A 232 -10.67 -9.78 -20.13
CA ASN A 232 -10.15 -8.59 -20.78
C ASN A 232 -8.81 -8.81 -21.50
N LEU A 233 -8.22 -10.01 -21.43
CA LEU A 233 -6.88 -10.29 -21.96
C LEU A 233 -6.90 -10.74 -23.44
N LYS A 234 -7.27 -9.79 -24.30
CA LYS A 234 -7.41 -10.02 -25.75
C LYS A 234 -6.10 -10.32 -26.49
N HIS A 235 -4.97 -10.03 -25.87
CA HIS A 235 -3.64 -10.22 -26.43
C HIS A 235 -2.85 -11.36 -25.78
N LEU A 236 -3.45 -12.08 -24.82
CA LEU A 236 -2.79 -13.18 -24.12
C LEU A 236 -2.39 -14.29 -25.10
N THR A 237 -1.12 -14.65 -25.09
CA THR A 237 -0.54 -15.77 -25.84
C THR A 237 0.32 -16.69 -24.97
N TYR A 238 0.72 -16.23 -23.78
CA TYR A 238 1.45 -17.01 -22.80
C TYR A 238 0.70 -17.04 -21.48
N LEU A 239 0.40 -18.24 -20.99
CA LEU A 239 -0.28 -18.45 -19.72
C LEU A 239 0.45 -19.55 -18.96
N GLY A 240 1.02 -19.18 -17.83
CA GLY A 240 1.66 -20.10 -16.90
C GLY A 240 0.78 -20.30 -15.69
N PHE A 241 0.33 -21.52 -15.47
CA PHE A 241 -0.48 -21.93 -14.32
C PHE A 241 0.05 -23.23 -13.70
N ASP A 242 1.28 -23.62 -14.06
CA ASP A 242 1.87 -24.90 -13.68
C ASP A 242 2.05 -24.99 -12.16
N ARG A 243 1.79 -26.17 -11.60
CA ARG A 243 1.90 -26.49 -10.18
C ARG A 243 1.05 -25.57 -9.29
N ASN A 244 -0.23 -25.45 -9.63
CA ASN A 244 -1.27 -24.92 -8.75
C ASN A 244 -2.16 -26.05 -8.22
N PHE A 245 -2.97 -25.75 -7.19
CA PHE A 245 -3.78 -26.77 -6.52
C PHE A 245 -4.93 -27.27 -7.39
N CYS A 246 -5.68 -26.37 -8.02
CA CYS A 246 -6.88 -26.74 -8.77
C CYS A 246 -6.60 -27.21 -10.21
N HIS A 247 -5.52 -26.74 -10.83
CA HIS A 247 -5.14 -27.10 -12.20
C HIS A 247 -3.65 -26.81 -12.44
N SER A 248 -3.05 -27.43 -13.45
CA SER A 248 -1.64 -27.28 -13.81
C SER A 248 -1.50 -27.23 -15.32
N GLY A 249 -0.90 -26.17 -15.86
CA GLY A 249 -0.70 -26.04 -17.30
C GLY A 249 0.22 -24.89 -17.67
N LEU A 250 0.90 -25.03 -18.82
CA LEU A 250 1.76 -24.00 -19.37
C LEU A 250 1.54 -23.91 -20.88
N VAL A 251 1.27 -22.70 -21.35
CA VAL A 251 1.15 -22.39 -22.77
C VAL A 251 2.14 -21.27 -23.12
N GLU A 252 2.86 -21.49 -24.21
CA GLU A 252 3.80 -20.53 -24.75
C GLU A 252 3.39 -20.12 -26.17
N ASN A 253 3.39 -18.80 -26.40
CA ASN A 253 3.20 -18.16 -27.70
C ASN A 253 2.04 -18.69 -28.56
N ASN A 254 0.92 -19.03 -27.94
CA ASN A 254 -0.22 -19.59 -28.67
C ASN A 254 -1.55 -19.17 -28.03
N ARG A 255 -2.23 -18.22 -28.68
CA ARG A 255 -3.51 -17.70 -28.19
C ARG A 255 -4.59 -18.77 -28.06
N GLN A 256 -4.72 -19.65 -29.05
CA GLN A 256 -5.79 -20.66 -29.01
C GLN A 256 -5.57 -21.62 -27.85
N LYS A 257 -4.34 -22.14 -27.69
CA LYS A 257 -3.99 -22.98 -26.54
C LYS A 257 -4.17 -22.25 -25.21
N ALA A 258 -3.92 -20.94 -25.16
CA ALA A 258 -4.15 -20.16 -23.95
C ALA A 258 -5.64 -20.07 -23.61
N LEU A 259 -6.52 -19.93 -24.60
CA LEU A 259 -7.98 -19.97 -24.42
C LEU A 259 -8.45 -21.36 -23.98
N ASP A 260 -7.90 -22.42 -24.57
CA ASP A 260 -8.19 -23.80 -24.19
C ASP A 260 -7.80 -24.04 -22.72
N LEU A 261 -6.60 -23.58 -22.31
CA LEU A 261 -6.15 -23.64 -20.92
C LEU A 261 -7.02 -22.81 -19.97
N ILE A 262 -7.50 -21.62 -20.38
CA ILE A 262 -8.45 -20.82 -19.57
C ILE A 262 -9.74 -21.60 -19.34
N GLN A 263 -10.26 -22.30 -20.36
CA GLN A 263 -11.43 -23.14 -20.20
C GLN A 263 -11.19 -24.27 -19.20
N GLU A 264 -10.06 -24.98 -19.31
CA GLU A 264 -9.68 -26.03 -18.38
C GLU A 264 -9.53 -25.50 -16.94
N ILE A 265 -8.95 -24.30 -16.77
CA ILE A 265 -8.87 -23.61 -15.48
C ILE A 265 -10.28 -23.34 -14.95
N ASN A 266 -11.20 -22.80 -15.76
CA ASN A 266 -12.56 -22.48 -15.30
C ASN A 266 -13.33 -23.75 -14.89
N GLU A 267 -13.17 -24.86 -15.61
CA GLU A 267 -13.80 -26.13 -15.29
C GLU A 267 -13.28 -26.76 -13.99
N ASN A 268 -12.00 -26.54 -13.65
CA ASN A 268 -11.33 -27.17 -12.51
C ASN A 268 -11.26 -26.27 -11.27
N CYS A 269 -11.08 -24.96 -11.47
CA CYS A 269 -10.79 -23.97 -10.42
C CYS A 269 -11.99 -23.09 -10.05
N SER A 270 -12.99 -22.92 -10.91
CA SER A 270 -14.15 -22.06 -10.59
C SER A 270 -15.28 -22.78 -9.86
N LYS A 271 -15.15 -24.09 -9.64
CA LYS A 271 -16.06 -24.82 -8.77
C LYS A 271 -15.93 -24.20 -7.37
N LYS A 272 -17.01 -23.61 -6.85
CA LYS A 272 -17.09 -23.25 -5.43
C LYS A 272 -16.52 -24.43 -4.66
N LEU A 273 -15.45 -24.21 -3.89
CA LEU A 273 -15.15 -25.09 -2.77
C LEU A 273 -16.49 -25.29 -2.09
N ARG A 274 -17.05 -26.50 -2.19
CA ARG A 274 -18.23 -26.86 -1.41
C ARG A 274 -17.78 -26.62 0.02
N LYS A 275 -18.08 -25.45 0.57
CA LYS A 275 -18.08 -25.30 2.00
C LYS A 275 -18.99 -26.45 2.45
N HIS A 276 -18.43 -27.36 3.22
CA HIS A 276 -19.15 -27.83 4.39
C HIS A 276 -19.81 -26.60 5.01
N CYS A 277 -21.04 -26.31 4.60
CA CYS A 277 -22.03 -25.73 5.49
C CYS A 277 -22.49 -26.90 6.36
N ASP A 278 -21.59 -27.40 7.21
CA ASP A 278 -21.99 -28.22 8.34
C ASP A 278 -21.93 -27.29 9.56
N VAL A 279 -23.13 -26.95 10.00
CA VAL A 279 -23.50 -26.31 11.27
C VAL A 279 -23.27 -24.79 11.36
N SER A 280 -24.39 -24.09 11.56
CA SER A 280 -24.56 -22.66 11.93
C SER A 280 -24.48 -21.61 10.82
N CYS A 281 -25.51 -21.56 9.98
CA CYS A 281 -26.09 -20.27 9.61
C CYS A 281 -27.48 -20.24 10.27
N GLY A 282 -27.54 -19.55 11.42
CA GLY A 282 -28.77 -19.32 12.15
C GLY A 282 -29.77 -18.59 11.26
N MET A 283 -31.01 -19.05 11.35
CA MET A 283 -32.20 -18.28 11.02
C MET A 283 -32.16 -16.99 11.83
N ASP A 284 -32.47 -15.87 11.20
CA ASP A 284 -33.13 -14.72 11.81
C ASP A 284 -33.85 -13.97 10.68
N GLU A 285 -35.03 -14.47 10.31
CA GLU A 285 -36.11 -13.67 9.74
C GLU A 285 -37.18 -13.55 10.84
N GLU A 286 -37.29 -12.37 11.44
CA GLU A 286 -38.55 -11.78 11.93
C GLU A 286 -38.55 -10.28 11.59
#